data_AF-A0A0C1RZM1-F1
#
_entry.id   AF-A0A0C1RZM1-F1
#
_cell.length_a   1.000
_cell.length_b   1.000
_cell.length_c   1.000
_cell.angle_alpha   90.00
_cell.angle_beta   90.00
_cell.angle_gamma   90.00
#
_symmetry.space_group_name_H-M   'P 1'
#
loop_
_entity.id
_entity.type
_entity.pdbx_description
1 polymer ?
#
loop_
_entity_poly.entity_id
_entity_poly.type
_entity_poly.pdbx_seq_one_letter_code
_entity_poly.pdbx_strand_id
1 'polypeptide(L)'
;MQLSIVECWQFLFLSAFAVANYSLVMLLLYKINPELVSKLDMLNIIILALVLPWFSLVGGYITGLRNKISHALSTIGKIAIIDDLTQVFNRRQMYKILEHEKALVDRGVNSFSICIFDLDHFKRVNDTFGHSAGDIILKAVAQEAQRIFAILTTLRGMAVKKLFSF
;
A
#
# COMPACT_ATOMS: atom_id res chain seq x y z
N MET A 1 -15.19 1.05 -8.58
CA MET A 1 -15.91 1.81 -9.62
C MET A 1 -17.07 2.63 -9.06
N GLN A 2 -17.87 2.10 -8.12
CA GLN A 2 -18.92 2.89 -7.44
C GLN A 2 -18.36 4.00 -6.53
N LEU A 3 -17.24 3.77 -5.82
CA LEU A 3 -16.62 4.79 -4.94
C LEU A 3 -16.19 6.06 -5.69
N SER A 4 -15.57 5.92 -6.87
CA SER A 4 -15.08 7.06 -7.66
C SER A 4 -16.22 7.91 -8.23
N ILE A 5 -17.40 7.32 -8.44
CA ILE A 5 -18.59 8.05 -8.92
C ILE A 5 -19.15 8.89 -7.79
N VAL A 6 -19.30 8.32 -6.59
CA VAL A 6 -19.81 9.03 -5.40
C VAL A 6 -18.91 10.20 -5.02
N GLU A 7 -17.58 10.02 -5.03
CA GLU A 7 -16.62 11.08 -4.74
C GLU A 7 -16.73 12.22 -5.76
N CYS A 8 -16.86 11.91 -7.06
CA CYS A 8 -17.03 12.92 -8.11
C CYS A 8 -18.30 13.76 -7.90
N TRP A 9 -19.42 13.13 -7.51
CA TRP A 9 -20.65 13.83 -7.19
C TRP A 9 -20.52 14.75 -5.97
N GLN A 10 -19.77 14.33 -4.94
CA GLN A 10 -19.51 15.18 -3.77
C GLN A 10 -18.69 16.43 -4.12
N PHE A 11 -17.66 16.30 -4.97
CA PHE A 11 -16.86 17.45 -5.42
C PHE A 11 -17.65 18.38 -6.37
N LEU A 12 -18.49 17.82 -7.25
CA LEU A 12 -19.39 18.61 -8.09
C LEU A 12 -20.43 19.37 -7.26
N PHE A 13 -21.00 18.72 -6.24
CA PHE A 13 -21.91 19.39 -5.31
C PHE A 13 -21.21 20.51 -4.53
N LEU A 14 -20.00 20.26 -4.02
CA LEU A 14 -19.23 21.26 -3.27
C LEU A 14 -18.86 22.48 -4.15
N SER A 15 -18.47 22.26 -5.40
CA SER A 15 -18.16 23.34 -6.35
C SER A 15 -19.41 24.16 -6.71
N ALA A 16 -20.53 23.51 -7.00
CA ALA A 16 -21.80 24.20 -7.24
C ALA A 16 -22.26 25.01 -6.02
N PHE A 17 -22.13 24.44 -4.82
CA PHE A 17 -22.45 25.12 -3.56
C PHE A 17 -21.57 26.34 -3.32
N ALA A 18 -20.25 26.24 -3.56
CA ALA A 18 -19.32 27.36 -3.42
C ALA A 18 -19.65 28.51 -4.39
N VAL A 19 -19.93 28.21 -5.66
CA VAL A 19 -20.35 29.21 -6.66
C VAL A 19 -21.66 29.88 -6.26
N ALA A 20 -22.64 29.11 -5.78
CA ALA A 20 -23.93 29.64 -5.35
C ALA A 20 -23.79 30.61 -4.15
N ASN A 21 -23.02 30.24 -3.13
CA ASN A 21 -22.80 31.09 -1.97
C ASN A 21 -22.06 32.38 -2.33
N TYR A 22 -21.01 32.29 -3.15
CA TYR A 22 -20.26 33.46 -3.60
C TYR A 22 -21.14 34.41 -4.44
N SER A 23 -21.96 33.84 -5.33
CA SER A 23 -22.91 34.63 -6.14
C SER A 23 -23.96 35.32 -5.28
N LEU A 24 -24.46 34.66 -4.24
CA LEU A 24 -25.42 35.22 -3.29
C LEU A 24 -24.82 36.40 -2.51
N VAL A 25 -23.59 36.24 -2.00
CA VAL A 25 -22.87 37.31 -1.28
C VAL A 25 -22.70 38.53 -2.19
N MET A 26 -22.30 38.33 -3.45
CA MET A 26 -22.13 39.42 -4.41
C MET A 26 -23.45 40.12 -4.75
N LEU A 27 -24.55 39.38 -4.91
CA LEU A 27 -25.87 39.96 -5.13
C LEU A 27 -26.37 40.80 -3.94
N LEU A 28 -26.13 40.34 -2.71
CA LEU A 28 -26.48 41.08 -1.50
C LEU A 28 -25.67 42.36 -1.37
N LEU A 29 -24.36 42.30 -1.62
CA LEU A 29 -23.49 43.47 -1.61
C LEU A 29 -23.88 44.49 -2.69
N TYR A 30 -24.21 44.03 -3.89
CA TYR A 30 -24.70 44.89 -4.97
C TYR A 30 -26.01 45.60 -4.62
N LYS A 31 -26.94 44.92 -3.93
CA LYS A 31 -28.20 45.52 -3.46
C LYS A 31 -28.01 46.52 -2.32
N ILE A 32 -27.04 46.29 -1.43
CA ILE A 32 -26.81 47.13 -0.25
C ILE A 32 -26.01 48.38 -0.65
N ASN A 33 -24.91 48.22 -1.40
CA ASN A 33 -24.05 49.31 -1.85
C ASN A 33 -23.43 48.99 -3.23
N PRO A 34 -24.01 49.50 -4.33
CA PRO A 34 -23.50 49.19 -5.67
C PRO A 34 -22.10 49.78 -5.93
N GLU A 35 -21.69 50.84 -5.22
CA GLU A 35 -20.33 51.41 -5.32
C GLU A 35 -19.23 50.50 -4.75
N LEU A 36 -19.58 49.56 -3.86
CA LEU A 36 -18.62 48.58 -3.33
C LEU A 36 -18.31 47.47 -4.34
N VAL A 37 -19.14 47.26 -5.36
CA VAL A 37 -18.99 46.16 -6.33
C VAL A 37 -18.38 46.71 -7.61
N SER A 38 -17.09 46.46 -7.81
CA SER A 38 -16.38 46.86 -9.01
C SER A 38 -16.66 45.91 -10.18
N LYS A 39 -16.48 46.37 -11.42
CA LYS A 39 -16.55 45.51 -12.61
C LYS A 39 -15.58 44.31 -12.55
N LEU A 40 -14.47 44.45 -11.83
CA LEU A 40 -13.49 43.38 -11.58
C LEU A 40 -14.06 42.26 -10.69
N ASP A 41 -14.98 42.55 -9.77
CA ASP A 41 -15.59 41.55 -8.89
C ASP A 41 -16.56 40.63 -9.64
N MET A 42 -17.24 41.16 -10.65
CA MET A 42 -18.09 40.39 -11.55
C MET A 42 -17.27 39.40 -12.41
N LEU A 43 -16.05 39.78 -12.79
CA LEU A 43 -15.12 38.91 -13.51
C LEU A 43 -14.63 37.76 -12.63
N ASN A 44 -14.43 38.00 -11.33
CA ASN A 44 -14.02 36.97 -10.36
C ASN A 44 -15.07 35.86 -10.20
N ILE A 45 -16.37 36.16 -10.28
CA ILE A 45 -17.44 35.14 -10.26
C ILE A 45 -17.29 34.20 -11.46
N ILE A 46 -17.05 34.77 -12.65
CA ILE A 46 -16.90 33.99 -13.89
C ILE A 46 -15.66 33.10 -13.81
N ILE A 47 -14.53 33.64 -13.32
CA ILE A 47 -13.31 32.86 -13.11
C ILE A 47 -13.56 31.70 -12.13
N LEU A 48 -14.20 31.94 -10.99
CA LEU A 48 -14.51 30.91 -10.01
C LEU A 48 -15.44 29.83 -10.57
N ALA A 49 -16.47 30.22 -11.32
CA ALA A 49 -17.40 29.30 -11.96
C ALA A 49 -16.72 28.38 -12.99
N LEU A 50 -15.64 28.85 -13.63
CA LEU A 50 -14.87 28.05 -14.58
C LEU A 50 -13.81 27.17 -13.90
N VAL A 51 -13.19 27.67 -12.83
CA VAL A 51 -12.04 27.00 -12.18
C VAL A 51 -12.48 25.88 -11.24
N LEU A 52 -13.54 26.07 -10.46
CA LEU A 52 -13.97 25.11 -9.43
C LEU A 52 -14.41 23.73 -9.99
N PRO A 53 -15.17 23.65 -11.11
CA PRO A 53 -15.48 22.36 -11.72
C PRO A 53 -14.23 21.64 -12.23
N TRP A 54 -13.21 22.38 -12.68
CA TRP A 54 -11.95 21.79 -13.13
C TRP A 54 -11.19 21.20 -11.93
N PHE A 55 -11.12 21.90 -10.80
CA PHE A 55 -10.54 21.32 -9.57
C PHE A 55 -11.24 20.02 -9.14
N SER A 56 -12.57 19.95 -9.24
CA SER A 56 -13.35 18.74 -8.97
C SER A 56 -12.95 17.57 -9.88
N LEU A 57 -12.86 17.81 -11.19
CA LEU A 57 -12.48 16.76 -12.16
C LEU A 57 -11.04 16.28 -11.95
N VAL A 58 -10.09 17.20 -11.73
CA VAL A 58 -8.69 16.84 -11.43
C VAL A 58 -8.60 16.03 -10.14
N GLY A 59 -9.29 16.47 -9.08
CA GLY A 59 -9.31 15.77 -7.80
C GLY A 59 -9.84 14.34 -7.90
N GLY A 60 -10.95 14.15 -8.64
CA GLY A 60 -11.51 12.83 -8.91
C GLY A 60 -10.55 11.92 -9.71
N TYR A 61 -9.87 12.48 -10.71
CA TYR A 61 -8.87 11.76 -11.49
C TYR A 61 -7.67 11.31 -10.62
N ILE A 62 -7.14 12.20 -9.79
CA ILE A 62 -6.02 11.92 -8.88
C ILE A 62 -6.38 10.80 -7.90
N THR A 63 -7.56 10.87 -7.28
CA THR A 63 -8.02 9.82 -6.35
C THR A 63 -8.19 8.49 -7.05
N GLY A 64 -8.75 8.49 -8.27
CA GLY A 64 -8.83 7.29 -9.11
C GLY A 64 -7.46 6.69 -9.42
N LEU A 65 -6.47 7.53 -9.74
CA LEU A 65 -5.09 7.10 -10.01
C LEU A 65 -4.43 6.51 -8.77
N ARG A 66 -4.57 7.16 -7.62
CA ARG A 66 -4.06 6.69 -6.32
C ARG A 66 -4.60 5.30 -5.98
N ASN A 67 -5.89 5.07 -6.20
CA ASN A 67 -6.53 3.79 -5.93
C ASN A 67 -5.99 2.69 -6.86
N LYS A 68 -5.81 2.97 -8.15
CA LYS A 68 -5.17 2.03 -9.10
C LYS A 68 -3.76 1.65 -8.68
N ILE A 69 -2.96 2.64 -8.28
CA ILE A 69 -1.59 2.43 -7.79
C ILE A 69 -1.59 1.56 -6.53
N SER A 70 -2.45 1.87 -5.56
CA SER A 70 -2.58 1.09 -4.32
C SER A 70 -2.99 -0.37 -4.59
N HIS A 71 -3.94 -0.59 -5.50
CA HIS A 71 -4.34 -1.94 -5.90
C HIS A 71 -3.22 -2.69 -6.62
N ALA A 72 -2.48 -2.03 -7.52
CA ALA A 72 -1.33 -2.61 -8.20
C ALA A 72 -0.24 -3.00 -7.19
N LEU A 73 0.10 -2.12 -6.24
CA LEU A 73 1.04 -2.40 -5.16
C LEU A 73 0.60 -3.57 -4.28
N SER A 74 -0.68 -3.62 -3.88
CA SER A 74 -1.22 -4.76 -3.13
C SER A 74 -1.12 -6.07 -3.91
N THR A 75 -1.32 -6.01 -5.23
CA THR A 75 -1.22 -7.19 -6.11
C THR A 75 0.23 -7.66 -6.23
N ILE A 76 1.19 -6.72 -6.35
CA ILE A 76 2.62 -7.00 -6.32
C ILE A 76 3.00 -7.64 -4.98
N GLY A 77 2.58 -7.06 -3.85
CA GLY A 77 2.83 -7.65 -2.53
C GLY A 77 2.21 -9.04 -2.38
N LYS A 78 1.03 -9.27 -2.97
CA LYS A 78 0.42 -10.61 -3.03
C LYS A 78 1.18 -11.56 -3.92
N ILE A 79 1.90 -11.11 -4.95
CA ILE A 79 2.69 -11.96 -5.86
C ILE A 79 4.14 -12.10 -5.39
N ALA A 80 4.59 -11.26 -4.46
CA ALA A 80 5.90 -11.33 -3.87
C ALA A 80 6.21 -12.77 -3.41
N ILE A 81 7.41 -13.21 -3.72
CA ILE A 81 7.96 -14.52 -3.33
C ILE A 81 8.78 -14.36 -2.04
N ILE A 82 9.40 -13.20 -1.88
CA ILE A 82 10.32 -12.83 -0.81
C ILE A 82 9.62 -11.88 0.15
N ASP A 83 9.94 -11.97 1.44
CA ASP A 83 9.57 -11.03 2.48
C ASP A 83 10.49 -9.78 2.43
N ASP A 84 9.90 -8.59 2.33
CA ASP A 84 10.66 -7.35 2.12
C ASP A 84 11.62 -7.03 3.29
N LEU A 85 11.23 -7.38 4.52
CA LEU A 85 12.03 -7.06 5.70
C LEU A 85 13.24 -7.97 5.82
N THR A 86 13.01 -9.28 5.71
CA THR A 86 13.99 -10.32 6.05
C THR A 86 14.70 -10.91 4.84
N GLN A 87 14.20 -10.65 3.62
CA GLN A 87 14.71 -11.19 2.36
C GLN A 87 14.72 -12.73 2.30
N VAL A 88 13.91 -13.39 3.14
CA VAL A 88 13.62 -14.84 3.05
C VAL A 88 12.34 -15.08 2.26
N PHE A 89 12.08 -16.32 1.84
CA PHE A 89 10.77 -16.64 1.28
C PHE A 89 9.65 -16.31 2.24
N ASN A 90 8.65 -15.61 1.73
CA ASN A 90 7.47 -15.34 2.53
C ASN A 90 6.69 -16.63 2.79
N ARG A 91 5.79 -16.55 3.77
CA ARG A 91 4.96 -17.68 4.21
C ARG A 91 4.23 -18.38 3.05
N ARG A 92 3.75 -17.62 2.06
CA ARG A 92 3.01 -18.17 0.92
C ARG A 92 3.91 -19.02 0.02
N GLN A 93 5.12 -18.54 -0.28
CA GLN A 93 6.07 -19.32 -1.05
C GLN A 93 6.53 -20.56 -0.29
N MET A 94 6.79 -20.45 1.02
CA MET A 94 7.11 -21.59 1.87
C MET A 94 6.05 -22.69 1.77
N TYR A 95 4.75 -22.36 1.86
CA TYR A 95 3.68 -23.36 1.72
C TYR A 95 3.67 -24.04 0.35
N LYS A 96 3.88 -23.29 -0.75
CA LYS A 96 3.94 -23.88 -2.09
C LYS A 96 5.06 -24.91 -2.19
N ILE A 97 6.23 -24.60 -1.61
CA ILE A 97 7.36 -25.53 -1.62
C ILE A 97 7.06 -26.75 -0.76
N LEU A 98 6.45 -26.57 0.42
CA LEU A 98 6.06 -27.68 1.29
C LEU A 98 5.02 -28.60 0.64
N GLU A 99 4.04 -28.04 -0.08
CA GLU A 99 3.03 -28.81 -0.81
C GLU A 99 3.66 -29.64 -1.94
N HIS A 100 4.60 -29.04 -2.67
CA HIS A 100 5.38 -29.73 -3.69
C HIS A 100 6.23 -30.87 -3.12
N GLU A 101 7.00 -30.62 -2.05
CA GLU A 101 7.84 -31.65 -1.43
C GLU A 101 7.00 -32.75 -0.79
N LYS A 102 5.85 -32.43 -0.18
CA LYS A 102 4.89 -33.43 0.30
C LYS A 102 4.42 -34.34 -0.83
N ALA A 103 4.05 -33.79 -1.98
CA ALA A 103 3.62 -34.59 -3.13
C ALA A 103 4.72 -35.55 -3.63
N LEU A 104 6.00 -35.22 -3.44
CA LEU A 104 7.11 -36.11 -3.77
C LEU A 104 7.33 -37.20 -2.72
N VAL A 105 7.16 -36.88 -1.43
CA VAL A 105 7.15 -37.89 -0.35
C VAL A 105 6.04 -38.90 -0.56
N ASP A 106 4.82 -38.43 -0.87
CA ASP A 106 3.65 -39.29 -1.09
C ASP A 106 3.86 -40.25 -2.29
N ARG A 107 4.75 -39.88 -3.23
CA ARG A 107 5.16 -40.71 -4.38
C ARG A 107 6.38 -41.60 -4.09
N GLY A 108 6.91 -41.58 -2.86
CA GLY A 108 8.08 -42.35 -2.45
C GLY A 108 9.42 -41.86 -3.01
N VAL A 109 9.48 -40.61 -3.52
CA VAL A 109 10.67 -40.09 -4.22
C VAL A 109 11.75 -39.64 -3.23
N ASN A 110 11.36 -39.00 -2.13
CA ASN A 110 12.30 -38.51 -1.12
C ASN A 110 11.61 -38.35 0.25
N SER A 111 12.38 -38.04 1.30
CA SER A 111 11.88 -37.58 2.61
C SER A 111 12.37 -36.15 2.89
N PHE A 112 11.62 -35.38 3.69
CA PHE A 112 12.06 -34.06 4.15
C PHE A 112 11.72 -33.85 5.63
N SER A 113 12.36 -32.86 6.24
CA SER A 113 12.09 -32.44 7.62
C SER A 113 11.87 -30.93 7.66
N ILE A 114 11.01 -30.47 8.56
CA ILE A 114 10.75 -29.05 8.79
C ILE A 114 11.29 -28.68 10.16
N CYS A 115 12.04 -27.59 10.22
CA CYS A 115 12.38 -26.93 11.47
C CYS A 115 11.59 -25.61 11.55
N ILE A 116 10.85 -25.43 12.64
CA ILE A 116 10.13 -24.20 12.94
C ILE A 116 10.71 -23.69 14.25
N PHE A 117 11.10 -22.42 14.27
CA PHE A 117 11.64 -21.75 15.45
C PHE A 117 10.99 -20.36 15.57
N ASP A 118 10.94 -19.85 16.81
CA ASP A 118 10.38 -18.55 17.14
C ASP A 118 11.37 -17.76 18.00
N LEU A 119 11.24 -16.43 18.01
CA LEU A 119 12.09 -15.56 18.83
C LEU A 119 11.47 -15.34 20.21
N ASP A 120 12.07 -15.97 21.22
CA ASP A 120 11.63 -15.83 22.61
C ASP A 120 11.64 -14.37 23.05
N HIS A 121 10.55 -13.97 23.73
CA HIS A 121 10.38 -12.63 24.29
C HIS A 121 10.54 -11.47 23.29
N PHE A 122 10.41 -11.70 21.97
CA PHE A 122 10.59 -10.67 20.95
C PHE A 122 9.72 -9.42 21.17
N LYS A 123 8.49 -9.60 21.67
CA LYS A 123 7.60 -8.48 22.03
C LYS A 123 8.22 -7.55 23.07
N ARG A 124 8.90 -8.09 24.09
CA ARG A 124 9.56 -7.27 25.13
C ARG A 124 10.66 -6.40 24.54
N VAL A 125 11.38 -6.90 23.55
CA VAL A 125 12.39 -6.10 22.82
C VAL A 125 11.72 -4.94 22.10
N ASN A 126 10.64 -5.20 21.34
CA ASN A 126 9.89 -4.14 20.66
C ASN A 126 9.34 -3.09 21.63
N ASP A 127 8.81 -3.53 22.77
CA ASP A 127 8.24 -2.64 23.78
C ASP A 127 9.33 -1.79 24.47
N THR A 128 10.56 -2.31 24.58
CA THR A 128 11.68 -1.62 25.26
C THR A 128 12.48 -0.71 24.34
N PHE A 129 12.72 -1.14 23.09
CA PHE A 129 13.65 -0.50 22.16
C PHE A 129 12.97 0.01 20.87
N GLY A 130 11.66 -0.20 20.74
CA GLY A 130 10.88 0.17 19.56
C GLY A 130 10.95 -0.85 18.42
N HIS A 131 9.99 -0.76 17.50
CA HIS A 131 9.87 -1.69 16.37
C HIS A 131 11.09 -1.70 15.45
N SER A 132 11.75 -0.56 15.25
CA SER A 132 12.96 -0.51 14.42
C SER A 132 14.10 -1.37 14.97
N ALA A 133 14.21 -1.53 16.29
CA ALA A 133 15.18 -2.44 16.90
C ALA A 133 14.78 -3.91 16.66
N GLY A 134 13.49 -4.23 16.74
CA GLY A 134 12.98 -5.55 16.39
C GLY A 134 13.26 -5.93 14.93
N ASP A 135 13.08 -4.99 14.01
CA ASP A 135 13.36 -5.18 12.58
C ASP A 135 14.83 -5.54 12.32
N ILE A 136 15.76 -4.93 13.06
CA ILE A 136 17.19 -5.25 12.98
C ILE A 136 17.45 -6.68 13.45
N ILE A 137 16.83 -7.10 14.56
CA ILE A 137 16.97 -8.46 15.08
C ILE A 137 16.41 -9.48 14.09
N LEU A 138 15.22 -9.23 13.54
CA LEU A 138 14.60 -10.12 12.55
C LEU A 138 15.49 -10.31 11.32
N LYS A 139 16.09 -9.22 10.81
CA LYS A 139 17.06 -9.27 9.71
C LYS A 139 18.29 -10.11 10.07
N ALA A 140 18.88 -9.89 11.25
CA ALA A 140 20.07 -10.61 11.68
C ALA A 140 19.81 -12.11 11.84
N VAL A 141 18.67 -12.48 12.45
CA VAL A 141 18.27 -13.88 12.63
C VAL A 141 18.03 -14.55 11.27
N ALA A 142 17.32 -13.89 10.36
CA ALA A 142 17.08 -14.41 9.02
C ALA A 142 18.39 -14.66 8.24
N GLN A 143 19.33 -13.71 8.32
CA GLN A 143 20.66 -13.84 7.70
C GLN A 143 21.45 -15.02 8.28
N GLU A 144 21.46 -15.17 9.61
CA GLU A 144 22.20 -16.26 10.25
C GLU A 144 21.57 -17.63 9.95
N ALA A 145 20.24 -17.71 9.93
CA ALA A 145 19.54 -18.92 9.49
C ALA A 145 19.93 -19.30 8.06
N GLN A 146 19.88 -18.36 7.11
CA GLN A 146 20.30 -18.60 5.73
C GLN A 146 21.76 -19.10 5.63
N ARG A 147 22.67 -18.50 6.42
CA ARG A 147 24.08 -18.91 6.48
C ARG A 147 24.24 -20.35 6.95
N ILE A 148 23.57 -20.71 8.05
CA ILE A 148 23.60 -22.06 8.61
C ILE A 148 23.04 -23.08 7.60
N PHE A 149 21.90 -22.78 6.97
CA PHE A 149 21.32 -23.66 5.95
C PHE A 149 22.20 -23.83 4.72
N ALA A 150 22.90 -22.78 4.27
CA ALA A 150 23.85 -22.87 3.16
C ALA A 150 24.99 -23.84 3.48
N ILE A 151 25.57 -23.74 4.69
CA ILE A 151 26.66 -24.62 5.15
C ILE A 151 26.18 -26.08 5.23
N LEU A 152 25.00 -26.33 5.82
CA LEU A 152 24.43 -27.68 5.93
C LEU A 152 24.16 -28.30 4.56
N THR A 153 23.72 -27.51 3.59
CA THR A 153 23.48 -27.95 2.21
C THR A 153 24.79 -28.35 1.53
N THR A 154 25.86 -27.57 1.70
CA THR A 154 27.19 -27.88 1.14
C THR A 154 27.81 -29.12 1.78
N LEU A 155 27.68 -29.29 3.10
CA LEU A 155 28.34 -30.36 3.85
C LEU A 155 27.69 -31.75 3.66
N ARG A 156 26.36 -31.83 3.47
CA ARG A 156 25.67 -33.13 3.41
C ARG A 156 25.66 -33.79 2.04
N GLY A 157 26.02 -33.09 0.96
CA GLY A 157 25.82 -33.58 -0.42
C GLY A 157 24.36 -33.94 -0.74
N MET A 158 23.43 -33.72 0.20
CA MET A 158 22.00 -33.92 0.03
C MET A 158 21.46 -32.73 -0.75
N ALA A 159 20.57 -33.03 -1.69
CA ALA A 159 19.63 -32.07 -2.20
C ALA A 159 18.73 -31.59 -1.04
N VAL A 160 19.25 -30.71 -0.18
CA VAL A 160 18.41 -29.70 0.46
C VAL A 160 17.92 -28.89 -0.72
N LYS A 161 16.78 -29.30 -1.28
CA LYS A 161 16.15 -28.57 -2.37
C LYS A 161 15.97 -27.16 -1.84
N LYS A 162 16.77 -26.27 -2.41
CA LYS A 162 16.90 -24.88 -2.02
C LYS A 162 15.51 -24.29 -1.83
N LEU A 163 15.12 -24.14 -0.56
CA LEU A 163 14.04 -23.26 -0.14
C LEU A 163 14.49 -21.79 -0.21
N PHE A 164 15.52 -21.48 -1.02
CA PHE A 164 16.20 -20.17 -1.13
C PHE A 164 16.93 -19.98 -2.47
N SER A 165 16.48 -20.59 -3.57
CA SER A 165 17.07 -20.31 -4.90
C SER A 165 16.28 -19.22 -5.60
N PHE A 166 17.01 -18.14 -5.92
CA PHE A 166 16.71 -17.01 -6.81
C PHE A 166 15.65 -17.25 -7.89
#